data_AF-A0A7J4K7V2-F1
#
_entry.id   AF-A0A7J4K7V2-F1
#
_cell.length_a   1.000
_cell.length_b   1.000
_cell.length_c   1.000
_cell.angle_alpha   90.00
_cell.angle_beta   90.00
_cell.angle_gamma   90.00
#
_symmetry.space_group_name_H-M   'P 1'
#
loop_
_entity.id
_entity.type
_entity.pdbx_description
1 polymer ?
#
loop_
_entity_poly.entity_id
_entity_poly.type
_entity_poly.pdbx_seq_one_letter_code
_entity_poly.pdbx_strand_id
1 'polypeptide(L)'
;MRFLLVMLIIPFVLVACAKDPCVDAADHDECIVTAAVEAKDPRICDNAGTEAMRTWCYTDVAAAQGTTKVCANIKDERSMDFCVARIVVMNKDVPTCKAIAQPLARDRCLVELAETLDQPSLCAEVSQQSYGDDCANDIARKKNLPEACGYIRDVDTQGLCFMKLASTLDDFELCSKITTLDVRAWCQVNVIVARGDASQCAKIFDSVSVTICEDLVAKTITT
;
A
#
# COMPACT_ATOMS: atom_id res chain seq x y z
N MET A 1 47.95 -26.34 -54.27
CA MET A 1 47.21 -25.06 -54.42
C MET A 1 45.77 -25.27 -53.98
N ARG A 2 45.42 -24.92 -52.74
CA ARG A 2 44.04 -24.85 -52.25
C ARG A 2 43.79 -23.39 -51.87
N PHE A 3 42.95 -22.72 -52.65
CA PHE A 3 42.64 -21.30 -52.52
C PHE A 3 41.58 -21.07 -51.44
N LEU A 4 41.87 -20.16 -50.53
CA LEU A 4 40.94 -19.50 -49.62
C LEU A 4 39.86 -18.76 -50.43
N LEU A 5 38.60 -18.89 -50.02
CA LEU A 5 37.51 -18.01 -50.43
C LEU A 5 36.72 -17.64 -49.18
N VAL A 6 37.21 -16.60 -48.50
CA VAL A 6 36.54 -15.95 -47.36
C VAL A 6 35.54 -14.95 -47.96
N MET A 7 34.26 -15.33 -48.02
CA MET A 7 33.21 -14.40 -48.38
C MET A 7 32.94 -13.45 -47.20
N LEU A 8 33.48 -12.24 -47.31
CA LEU A 8 33.10 -11.07 -46.53
C LEU A 8 31.68 -10.66 -46.91
N ILE A 9 30.68 -11.20 -46.20
CA ILE A 9 29.33 -10.64 -46.20
C ILE A 9 29.39 -9.41 -45.29
N ILE A 10 29.52 -8.24 -45.88
CA ILE A 10 29.37 -6.95 -45.19
C ILE A 10 27.87 -6.79 -44.91
N PRO A 11 27.40 -6.86 -43.65
CA PRO A 11 26.02 -6.56 -43.35
C PRO A 11 25.81 -5.07 -43.64
N PHE A 12 25.04 -4.77 -44.67
CA PHE A 12 24.52 -3.44 -44.96
C PHE A 12 23.60 -3.05 -43.79
N VAL A 13 24.17 -2.44 -42.75
CA VAL A 13 23.41 -1.85 -41.65
C VAL A 13 22.70 -0.63 -42.23
N LEU A 14 21.48 -0.83 -42.73
CA LEU A 14 20.55 0.25 -43.02
C LEU A 14 20.22 0.93 -41.69
N VAL A 15 21.02 1.93 -41.32
CA VAL A 15 20.68 2.88 -40.26
C VAL A 15 19.54 3.74 -40.81
N ALA A 16 18.32 3.22 -40.70
CA ALA A 16 17.14 4.04 -40.84
C ALA A 16 17.16 5.04 -39.68
N CYS A 17 17.35 6.33 -39.98
CA CYS A 17 17.09 7.39 -39.03
C CYS A 17 15.63 7.24 -38.59
N ALA A 18 15.39 6.66 -37.42
CA ALA A 18 14.06 6.60 -36.83
C ALA A 18 13.62 8.05 -36.62
N LYS A 19 12.72 8.52 -37.50
CA LYS A 19 12.05 9.81 -37.33
C LYS A 19 11.36 9.75 -35.97
N ASP A 20 11.59 10.76 -35.12
CA ASP A 20 10.97 10.85 -33.81
C ASP A 20 9.44 10.70 -33.99
N PRO A 21 8.81 9.69 -33.36
CA PRO A 21 7.40 9.40 -33.57
C PRO A 21 6.48 10.52 -33.06
N CYS A 22 6.97 11.46 -32.26
CA CYS A 22 6.17 12.42 -31.52
C CYS A 22 6.28 13.88 -31.99
N VAL A 23 7.00 14.18 -33.07
CA VAL A 23 7.28 15.55 -33.55
C VAL A 23 6.02 16.40 -33.75
N ASP A 24 4.92 15.79 -34.21
CA ASP A 24 3.67 16.49 -34.56
C ASP A 24 2.53 16.24 -33.55
N ALA A 25 2.83 15.64 -32.38
CA ALA A 25 1.82 15.33 -31.38
C ALA A 25 1.36 16.59 -30.63
N ALA A 26 0.04 16.73 -30.43
CA ALA A 26 -0.54 17.83 -29.65
C ALA A 26 -0.09 17.82 -28.18
N ASP A 27 0.17 16.62 -27.65
CA ASP A 27 0.84 16.41 -26.37
C ASP A 27 2.11 15.57 -26.60
N HIS A 28 3.20 16.27 -26.89
CA HIS A 28 4.50 15.67 -27.19
C HIS A 28 4.98 14.76 -26.04
N ASP A 29 4.81 15.20 -24.80
CA ASP A 29 5.32 14.53 -23.63
C ASP A 29 4.54 13.23 -23.32
N GLU A 30 3.21 13.25 -23.45
CA GLU A 30 2.38 12.04 -23.34
C GLU A 30 2.69 11.03 -24.45
N CYS A 31 2.93 11.49 -25.68
CA CYS A 31 3.36 10.65 -26.79
C CYS A 31 4.69 9.96 -26.49
N ILE A 32 5.67 10.69 -25.98
CA ILE A 32 7.00 10.15 -25.62
C ILE A 32 6.87 9.05 -24.56
N VAL A 33 6.08 9.26 -23.50
CA VAL A 33 5.85 8.24 -22.47
C VAL A 33 5.23 6.98 -23.05
N THR A 34 4.17 7.14 -23.84
CA THR A 34 3.48 6.01 -24.47
C THR A 34 4.42 5.20 -25.35
N ALA A 35 5.16 5.88 -26.23
CA ALA A 35 6.14 5.24 -27.11
C ALA A 35 7.25 4.52 -26.32
N ALA A 36 7.75 5.13 -25.24
CA ALA A 36 8.78 4.54 -24.39
C ALA A 36 8.28 3.25 -23.69
N VAL A 37 7.05 3.28 -23.17
CA VAL A 37 6.42 2.16 -22.46
C VAL A 37 6.13 1.00 -23.41
N GLU A 38 5.55 1.27 -24.59
CA GLU A 38 5.25 0.25 -25.61
C GLU A 38 6.52 -0.42 -26.14
N ALA A 39 7.55 0.38 -26.43
CA ALA A 39 8.85 -0.12 -26.88
C ALA A 39 9.66 -0.77 -25.75
N LYS A 40 9.27 -0.54 -24.48
CA LYS A 40 10.08 -0.84 -23.30
C LYS A 40 11.50 -0.31 -23.44
N ASP A 41 11.68 0.89 -23.98
CA ASP A 41 12.99 1.52 -24.21
C ASP A 41 13.12 2.81 -23.40
N PRO A 42 13.87 2.80 -22.29
CA PRO A 42 14.01 3.97 -21.44
C PRO A 42 14.73 5.13 -22.13
N ARG A 43 15.50 4.88 -23.20
CA ARG A 43 16.22 5.95 -23.93
C ARG A 43 15.26 6.93 -24.61
N ILE A 44 14.03 6.49 -24.91
CA ILE A 44 12.99 7.37 -25.47
C ILE A 44 12.60 8.44 -24.46
N CYS A 45 12.68 8.15 -23.15
CA CYS A 45 12.37 9.10 -22.09
C CYS A 45 13.31 10.31 -22.07
N ASP A 46 14.53 10.23 -22.63
CA ASP A 46 15.44 11.39 -22.67
C ASP A 46 14.89 12.57 -23.48
N ASN A 47 13.89 12.31 -24.35
CA ASN A 47 13.25 13.30 -25.20
C ASN A 47 12.07 14.02 -24.52
N ALA A 48 11.66 13.64 -23.30
CA ALA A 48 10.56 14.33 -22.63
C ALA A 48 11.00 15.74 -22.18
N GLY A 49 10.09 16.72 -22.29
CA GLY A 49 10.39 18.15 -22.21
C GLY A 49 10.73 18.67 -20.81
N THR A 50 10.32 17.96 -19.76
CA THR A 50 10.58 18.37 -18.36
C THR A 50 11.21 17.25 -17.55
N GLU A 51 11.95 17.60 -16.49
CA GLU A 51 12.52 16.60 -15.57
C GLU A 51 11.44 15.76 -14.88
N ALA A 52 10.32 16.38 -14.49
CA ALA A 52 9.18 15.67 -13.92
C ALA A 52 8.62 14.63 -14.91
N MET A 53 8.48 14.99 -16.18
CA MET A 53 7.98 14.07 -17.20
C MET A 53 8.95 12.94 -17.50
N ARG A 54 10.27 13.22 -17.52
CA ARG A 54 11.29 12.18 -17.66
C ARG A 54 11.23 11.17 -16.51
N THR A 55 11.13 11.66 -15.27
CA THR A 55 10.98 10.80 -14.08
C THR A 55 9.76 9.89 -14.20
N TRP A 56 8.62 10.44 -14.64
CA TRP A 56 7.40 9.66 -14.83
C TRP A 56 7.56 8.62 -15.94
N CYS A 57 8.12 9.01 -17.08
CA CYS A 57 8.44 8.13 -18.20
C CYS A 57 9.33 6.95 -17.76
N TYR A 58 10.45 7.23 -17.09
CA TYR A 58 11.35 6.20 -16.59
C TYR A 58 10.64 5.24 -15.63
N THR A 59 9.76 5.76 -14.77
CA THR A 59 9.00 4.95 -13.82
C THR A 59 8.01 4.02 -14.53
N ASP A 60 7.31 4.49 -15.56
CA ASP A 60 6.36 3.66 -16.31
C ASP A 60 7.07 2.61 -17.19
N VAL A 61 8.20 2.95 -17.79
CA VAL A 61 9.04 1.97 -18.50
C VAL A 61 9.58 0.92 -17.54
N ALA A 62 10.05 1.32 -16.35
CA ALA A 62 10.48 0.40 -15.30
C ALA A 62 9.35 -0.58 -14.93
N ALA A 63 8.12 -0.08 -14.80
CA ALA A 63 6.93 -0.87 -14.50
C ALA A 63 6.60 -1.86 -15.62
N ALA A 64 6.63 -1.41 -16.88
CA ALA A 64 6.38 -2.27 -18.04
C ALA A 64 7.46 -3.36 -18.24
N GLN A 65 8.68 -3.10 -17.78
CA GLN A 65 9.77 -4.08 -17.77
C GLN A 65 9.80 -4.95 -16.51
N GLY A 66 9.15 -4.54 -15.42
CA GLY A 66 9.21 -5.21 -14.12
C GLY A 66 10.60 -5.16 -13.47
N THR A 67 11.41 -4.12 -13.76
CA THR A 67 12.80 -4.02 -13.27
C THR A 67 13.13 -2.64 -12.71
N THR A 68 13.86 -2.61 -11.59
CA THR A 68 14.33 -1.37 -10.95
C THR A 68 15.51 -0.73 -11.67
N LYS A 69 16.15 -1.44 -12.62
CA LYS A 69 17.33 -0.94 -13.34
C LYS A 69 17.07 0.37 -14.08
N VAL A 70 15.86 0.57 -14.59
CA VAL A 70 15.47 1.79 -15.30
C VAL A 70 15.41 3.00 -14.36
N CYS A 71 15.07 2.80 -13.09
CA CYS A 71 14.99 3.87 -12.09
C CYS A 71 16.34 4.58 -11.88
N ALA A 72 17.47 3.91 -12.17
CA ALA A 72 18.81 4.50 -12.06
C ALA A 72 19.06 5.67 -13.04
N ASN A 73 18.17 5.90 -14.02
CA ASN A 73 18.23 7.06 -14.91
C ASN A 73 17.58 8.32 -14.30
N ILE A 74 16.91 8.20 -13.15
CA ILE A 74 16.28 9.32 -12.44
C ILE A 74 17.33 10.00 -11.55
N LYS A 75 17.50 11.31 -11.72
CA LYS A 75 18.56 12.10 -11.04
C LYS A 75 18.24 12.42 -9.58
N ASP A 76 16.99 12.78 -9.29
CA ASP A 76 16.55 13.07 -7.92
C ASP A 76 16.40 11.76 -7.15
N GLU A 77 17.19 11.60 -6.09
CA GLU A 77 17.25 10.38 -5.28
C GLU A 77 15.88 10.01 -4.69
N ARG A 78 15.09 11.00 -4.27
CA ARG A 78 13.73 10.75 -3.75
C ARG A 78 12.84 10.15 -4.82
N SER A 79 12.87 10.72 -6.02
CA SER A 79 12.11 10.25 -7.19
C SER A 79 12.58 8.87 -7.66
N MET A 80 13.88 8.60 -7.60
CA MET A 80 14.44 7.27 -7.87
C MET A 80 13.91 6.24 -6.86
N ASP A 81 13.93 6.55 -5.56
CA ASP A 81 13.42 5.65 -4.52
C ASP A 81 11.91 5.40 -4.66
N PHE A 82 11.12 6.40 -5.09
CA PHE A 82 9.71 6.20 -5.43
C PHE A 82 9.52 5.29 -6.65
N CYS A 83 10.36 5.42 -7.68
CA CYS A 83 10.35 4.50 -8.81
C CYS A 83 10.65 3.06 -8.34
N VAL A 84 11.71 2.87 -7.55
CA VAL A 84 12.07 1.56 -6.98
C VAL A 84 10.93 0.97 -6.16
N ALA A 85 10.34 1.75 -5.25
CA ALA A 85 9.20 1.37 -4.42
C ALA A 85 8.04 0.81 -5.26
N ARG A 86 7.65 1.50 -6.33
CA ARG A 86 6.55 1.06 -7.21
C ARG A 86 6.83 -0.30 -7.85
N ILE A 87 8.04 -0.52 -8.36
CA ILE A 87 8.40 -1.80 -8.99
C ILE A 87 8.44 -2.92 -7.97
N VAL A 88 8.96 -2.63 -6.78
CA VAL A 88 9.05 -3.57 -5.68
C VAL A 88 7.67 -4.01 -5.19
N VAL A 89 6.71 -3.08 -5.08
CA VAL A 89 5.31 -3.37 -4.75
C VAL A 89 4.69 -4.29 -5.81
N MET A 90 4.87 -3.99 -7.10
CA MET A 90 4.38 -4.83 -8.20
C MET A 90 4.95 -6.25 -8.16
N ASN A 91 6.22 -6.38 -7.79
CA ASN A 91 6.93 -7.65 -7.68
C ASN A 91 6.74 -8.35 -6.32
N LYS A 92 6.05 -7.72 -5.37
CA LYS A 92 5.82 -8.23 -4.00
C LYS A 92 7.13 -8.53 -3.23
N ASP A 93 8.18 -7.77 -3.48
CA ASP A 93 9.53 -8.00 -2.93
C ASP A 93 9.78 -7.24 -1.62
N VAL A 94 9.29 -7.81 -0.51
CA VAL A 94 9.41 -7.22 0.83
C VAL A 94 10.87 -6.92 1.23
N PRO A 95 11.87 -7.80 1.05
CA PRO A 95 13.26 -7.49 1.38
C PRO A 95 13.80 -6.25 0.66
N THR A 96 13.55 -6.10 -0.64
CA THR A 96 14.00 -4.92 -1.39
C THR A 96 13.30 -3.66 -0.90
N CYS A 97 12.02 -3.75 -0.54
CA CYS A 97 11.26 -2.64 0.03
C CYS A 97 11.90 -2.10 1.32
N LYS A 98 12.33 -3.00 2.21
CA LYS A 98 13.02 -2.65 3.48
C LYS A 98 14.40 -2.03 3.26
N ALA A 99 15.02 -2.31 2.11
CA ALA A 99 16.35 -1.80 1.76
C ALA A 99 16.34 -0.40 1.15
N ILE A 100 15.17 0.19 0.87
CA ILE A 100 15.05 1.56 0.36
C ILE A 100 15.63 2.54 1.40
N ALA A 101 16.53 3.41 0.94
CA ALA A 101 17.30 4.31 1.81
C ALA A 101 16.43 5.46 2.35
N GLN A 102 15.60 6.07 1.49
CA GLN A 102 14.76 7.18 1.89
C GLN A 102 13.57 6.68 2.73
N PRO A 103 13.41 7.14 4.00
CA PRO A 103 12.43 6.58 4.93
C PRO A 103 10.96 6.68 4.49
N LEU A 104 10.57 7.78 3.82
CA LEU A 104 9.20 7.99 3.35
C LEU A 104 8.86 7.04 2.18
N ALA A 105 9.77 6.83 1.24
CA ALA A 105 9.61 5.89 0.13
C ALA A 105 9.59 4.44 0.64
N ARG A 106 10.47 4.10 1.59
CA ARG A 106 10.47 2.81 2.29
C ARG A 106 9.14 2.55 3.01
N ASP A 107 8.70 3.49 3.84
CA ASP A 107 7.48 3.38 4.62
C ASP A 107 6.24 3.25 3.72
N ARG A 108 6.15 4.08 2.66
CA ARG A 108 5.07 3.96 1.67
C ARG A 108 5.07 2.60 0.97
N CYS A 109 6.24 2.13 0.56
CA CYS A 109 6.39 0.80 -0.04
C CYS A 109 5.90 -0.31 0.91
N LEU A 110 6.25 -0.23 2.20
CA LEU A 110 5.82 -1.21 3.20
C LEU A 110 4.30 -1.20 3.41
N VAL A 111 3.67 -0.01 3.45
CA VAL A 111 2.21 0.13 3.55
C VAL A 111 1.52 -0.49 2.35
N GLU A 112 1.95 -0.15 1.13
CA GLU A 112 1.35 -0.70 -0.09
C GLU A 112 1.52 -2.23 -0.18
N LEU A 113 2.66 -2.77 0.26
CA LEU A 113 2.87 -4.22 0.37
C LEU A 113 2.01 -4.86 1.46
N ALA A 114 1.85 -4.23 2.62
CA ALA A 114 1.00 -4.72 3.70
C ALA A 114 -0.44 -4.92 3.22
N GLU A 115 -0.99 -3.92 2.52
CA GLU A 115 -2.34 -3.98 1.95
C GLU A 115 -2.44 -4.99 0.79
N THR A 116 -1.44 -5.04 -0.10
CA THR A 116 -1.45 -5.93 -1.27
C THR A 116 -1.31 -7.41 -0.89
N LEU A 117 -0.58 -7.69 0.19
CA LEU A 117 -0.31 -9.04 0.69
C LEU A 117 -1.25 -9.47 1.83
N ASP A 118 -2.11 -8.56 2.31
CA ASP A 118 -2.89 -8.75 3.54
C ASP A 118 -2.00 -9.15 4.74
N GLN A 119 -0.83 -8.51 4.86
CA GLN A 119 0.17 -8.77 5.89
C GLN A 119 0.32 -7.56 6.84
N PRO A 120 -0.56 -7.42 7.85
CA PRO A 120 -0.55 -6.26 8.76
C PRO A 120 0.74 -6.16 9.59
N SER A 121 1.51 -7.24 9.74
CA SER A 121 2.82 -7.19 10.38
C SER A 121 3.81 -6.24 9.70
N LEU A 122 3.66 -5.98 8.40
CA LEU A 122 4.50 -5.01 7.68
C LEU A 122 4.20 -3.57 8.12
N CYS A 123 2.98 -3.27 8.58
CA CYS A 123 2.64 -1.94 9.10
C CYS A 123 3.43 -1.60 10.38
N ALA A 124 3.79 -2.59 11.19
CA ALA A 124 4.61 -2.39 12.38
C ALA A 124 6.07 -2.03 12.08
N GLU A 125 6.53 -2.27 10.84
CA GLU A 125 7.88 -1.93 10.38
C GLU A 125 7.97 -0.51 9.79
N VAL A 126 6.83 0.16 9.61
CA VAL A 126 6.74 1.57 9.18
C VAL A 126 7.33 2.47 10.27
N SER A 127 8.30 3.31 9.92
CA SER A 127 8.99 4.13 10.92
C SER A 127 8.11 5.21 11.54
N GLN A 128 7.27 5.87 10.75
CA GLN A 128 6.33 6.86 11.26
C GLN A 128 5.14 6.16 11.94
N GLN A 129 4.96 6.40 13.24
CA GLN A 129 3.91 5.75 14.04
C GLN A 129 2.52 5.88 13.42
N SER A 130 2.10 7.11 13.12
CA SER A 130 0.77 7.38 12.55
C SER A 130 0.51 6.59 11.26
N TYR A 131 1.52 6.47 10.38
CA TYR A 131 1.35 5.75 9.11
C TYR A 131 1.26 4.23 9.31
N GLY A 132 2.03 3.68 10.26
CA GLY A 132 1.90 2.26 10.61
C GLY A 132 0.55 1.93 11.25
N ASP A 133 0.08 2.81 12.13
CA ASP A 133 -1.20 2.66 12.82
C ASP A 133 -2.38 2.76 11.83
N ASP A 134 -2.35 3.75 10.92
CA ASP A 134 -3.32 3.90 9.83
C ASP A 134 -3.34 2.69 8.90
N CYS A 135 -2.16 2.20 8.48
CA CYS A 135 -1.99 1.00 7.67
C CYS A 135 -2.66 -0.23 8.30
N ALA A 136 -2.36 -0.50 9.57
CA ALA A 136 -2.90 -1.66 10.28
C ALA A 136 -4.42 -1.55 10.46
N ASN A 137 -4.92 -0.36 10.81
CA ASN A 137 -6.34 -0.09 10.95
C ASN A 137 -7.11 -0.24 9.63
N ASP A 138 -6.54 0.23 8.52
CA ASP A 138 -7.15 0.10 7.19
C ASP A 138 -7.26 -1.35 6.76
N ILE A 139 -6.21 -2.15 6.95
CA ILE A 139 -6.26 -3.60 6.68
C ILE A 139 -7.33 -4.25 7.56
N ALA A 140 -7.33 -3.96 8.87
CA ALA A 140 -8.29 -4.51 9.82
C ALA A 140 -9.74 -4.26 9.36
N ARG A 141 -10.05 -3.03 8.93
CA ARG A 141 -11.40 -2.62 8.51
C ARG A 141 -11.78 -3.14 7.13
N LYS A 142 -10.90 -3.01 6.13
CA LYS A 142 -11.19 -3.42 4.73
C LYS A 142 -11.35 -4.94 4.63
N LYS A 143 -10.66 -5.70 5.48
CA LYS A 143 -10.62 -7.16 5.44
C LYS A 143 -11.38 -7.83 6.59
N ASN A 144 -11.97 -7.05 7.50
CA ASN A 144 -12.56 -7.55 8.74
C ASN A 144 -11.61 -8.50 9.50
N LEU A 145 -10.37 -8.05 9.71
CA LEU A 145 -9.25 -8.84 10.21
C LEU A 145 -8.82 -8.33 11.61
N PRO A 146 -9.40 -8.82 12.72
CA PRO A 146 -9.17 -8.23 14.04
C PRO A 146 -7.73 -8.32 14.53
N GLU A 147 -6.97 -9.33 14.13
CA GLU A 147 -5.55 -9.45 14.45
C GLU A 147 -4.72 -8.27 13.92
N ALA A 148 -5.17 -7.59 12.85
CA ALA A 148 -4.49 -6.42 12.33
C ALA A 148 -4.49 -5.25 13.33
N CYS A 149 -5.55 -5.09 14.15
CA CYS A 149 -5.58 -4.08 15.22
C CYS A 149 -4.44 -4.27 16.24
N GLY A 150 -3.92 -5.49 16.39
CA GLY A 150 -2.80 -5.80 17.29
C GLY A 150 -1.46 -5.16 16.86
N TYR A 151 -1.35 -4.71 15.61
CA TYR A 151 -0.15 -4.02 15.09
C TYR A 151 -0.22 -2.50 15.22
N ILE A 152 -1.33 -1.96 15.71
CA ILE A 152 -1.48 -0.53 16.02
C ILE A 152 -0.75 -0.23 17.34
N ARG A 153 0.17 0.74 17.33
CA ARG A 153 0.98 1.14 18.49
C ARG A 153 0.27 2.14 19.40
N ASP A 154 -0.51 3.05 18.83
CA ASP A 154 -1.35 3.95 19.61
C ASP A 154 -2.50 3.20 20.29
N VAL A 155 -2.53 3.23 21.63
CA VAL A 155 -3.44 2.41 22.44
C VAL A 155 -4.90 2.81 22.22
N ASP A 156 -5.17 4.11 22.03
CA ASP A 156 -6.52 4.61 21.81
C ASP A 156 -7.02 4.20 20.41
N THR A 157 -6.18 4.38 19.37
CA THR A 157 -6.47 3.95 18.00
C THR A 157 -6.68 2.44 17.93
N GLN A 158 -5.86 1.65 18.64
CA GLN A 158 -6.02 0.20 18.75
C GLN A 158 -7.38 -0.16 19.38
N GLY A 159 -7.74 0.50 20.48
CA GLY A 159 -9.01 0.29 21.16
C GLY A 159 -10.21 0.57 20.24
N LEU A 160 -10.15 1.68 19.51
CA LEU A 160 -11.17 2.07 18.53
C LEU A 160 -11.27 1.06 17.38
N CYS A 161 -10.14 0.53 16.89
CA CYS A 161 -10.09 -0.50 15.86
C CYS A 161 -10.83 -1.77 16.30
N PHE A 162 -10.48 -2.33 17.46
CA PHE A 162 -11.13 -3.53 17.99
C PHE A 162 -12.62 -3.31 18.21
N MET A 163 -13.00 -2.18 18.78
CA MET A 163 -14.39 -1.84 19.03
C MET A 163 -15.23 -1.74 17.76
N LYS A 164 -14.68 -1.12 16.71
CA LYS A 164 -15.37 -1.03 15.41
C LYS A 164 -15.58 -2.42 14.82
N LEU A 165 -14.58 -3.30 14.90
CA LEU A 165 -14.69 -4.67 14.41
C LEU A 165 -15.61 -5.53 15.27
N ALA A 166 -15.57 -5.40 16.60
CA ALA A 166 -16.48 -6.09 17.52
C ALA A 166 -17.95 -5.83 17.15
N SER A 167 -18.28 -4.58 16.83
CA SER A 167 -19.62 -4.19 16.39
C SER A 167 -19.96 -4.67 14.98
N THR A 168 -18.96 -4.69 14.08
CA THR A 168 -19.17 -5.06 12.66
C THR A 168 -19.30 -6.57 12.46
N LEU A 169 -18.52 -7.34 13.21
CA LEU A 169 -18.49 -8.81 13.16
C LEU A 169 -19.46 -9.46 14.14
N ASP A 170 -20.11 -8.66 14.97
CA ASP A 170 -20.85 -9.13 16.12
C ASP A 170 -20.03 -10.10 16.97
N ASP A 171 -18.83 -9.68 17.37
CA ASP A 171 -17.89 -10.47 18.18
C ASP A 171 -17.52 -9.72 19.46
N PHE A 172 -18.22 -10.07 20.54
CA PHE A 172 -18.03 -9.53 21.87
C PHE A 172 -16.62 -9.78 22.44
N GLU A 173 -15.98 -10.89 22.06
CA GLU A 173 -14.66 -11.26 22.59
C GLU A 173 -13.57 -10.30 22.10
N LEU A 174 -13.79 -9.58 20.99
CA LEU A 174 -12.87 -8.54 20.52
C LEU A 174 -12.77 -7.36 21.49
N CYS A 175 -13.82 -7.04 22.24
CA CYS A 175 -13.74 -5.98 23.26
C CYS A 175 -12.72 -6.34 24.35
N SER A 176 -12.53 -7.63 24.67
CA SER A 176 -11.56 -8.07 25.69
C SER A 176 -10.11 -7.74 25.34
N LYS A 177 -9.80 -7.52 24.05
CA LYS A 177 -8.47 -7.14 23.55
C LYS A 177 -8.14 -5.66 23.77
N ILE A 178 -9.12 -4.82 24.13
CA ILE A 178 -8.93 -3.39 24.34
C ILE A 178 -8.26 -3.14 25.69
N THR A 179 -7.08 -2.54 25.72
CA THR A 179 -6.31 -2.32 26.97
C THR A 179 -6.98 -1.31 27.91
N THR A 180 -7.49 -0.20 27.39
CA THR A 180 -8.13 0.86 28.19
C THR A 180 -9.50 0.39 28.72
N LEU A 181 -9.65 0.36 30.05
CA LEU A 181 -10.85 -0.19 30.72
C LEU A 181 -12.14 0.52 30.32
N ASP A 182 -12.14 1.85 30.24
CA ASP A 182 -13.32 2.63 29.88
C ASP A 182 -13.75 2.36 28.43
N VAL A 183 -12.79 2.31 27.50
CA VAL A 183 -13.05 1.98 26.09
C VAL A 183 -13.53 0.53 25.94
N ARG A 184 -12.97 -0.39 26.74
CA ARG A 184 -13.41 -1.79 26.78
C ARG A 184 -14.86 -1.91 27.26
N ALA A 185 -15.21 -1.28 28.37
CA ALA A 185 -16.56 -1.32 28.92
C ALA A 185 -17.56 -0.72 27.91
N TRP A 186 -17.20 0.42 27.30
CA TRP A 186 -18.04 1.04 26.27
C TRP A 186 -18.23 0.16 25.03
N CYS A 187 -17.17 -0.51 24.56
CA CYS A 187 -17.25 -1.50 23.49
C CYS A 187 -18.26 -2.61 23.82
N GLN A 188 -18.15 -3.18 25.03
CA GLN A 188 -19.02 -4.27 25.49
C GLN A 188 -20.49 -3.84 25.51
N VAL A 189 -20.78 -2.66 26.09
CA VAL A 189 -22.13 -2.08 26.13
C VAL A 189 -22.69 -1.93 24.71
N ASN A 190 -21.93 -1.34 23.78
CA ASN A 190 -22.41 -1.11 22.41
C ASN A 190 -22.73 -2.40 21.66
N VAL A 191 -21.87 -3.40 21.75
CA VAL A 191 -22.10 -4.70 21.09
C VAL A 191 -23.33 -5.38 21.66
N ILE A 192 -23.50 -5.39 23.00
CA ILE A 192 -24.66 -6.00 23.65
C ILE A 192 -25.96 -5.28 23.29
N VAL A 193 -25.95 -3.94 23.33
CA VAL A 193 -27.12 -3.11 22.99
C VAL A 193 -27.52 -3.31 21.53
N ALA A 194 -26.56 -3.42 20.62
CA ALA A 194 -26.82 -3.71 19.21
C ALA A 194 -27.48 -5.07 18.98
N ARG A 195 -27.19 -6.07 19.83
CA ARG A 195 -27.86 -7.39 19.81
C ARG A 195 -29.24 -7.40 20.47
N GLY A 196 -29.46 -6.51 21.43
CA GLY A 196 -30.67 -6.54 22.28
C GLY A 196 -30.69 -7.69 23.29
N ASP A 197 -29.55 -8.31 23.60
CA ASP A 197 -29.46 -9.43 24.56
C ASP A 197 -29.00 -8.96 25.94
N ALA A 198 -29.95 -8.54 26.78
CA ALA A 198 -29.67 -8.05 28.13
C ALA A 198 -28.96 -9.09 29.02
N SER A 199 -29.06 -10.39 28.71
CA SER A 199 -28.40 -11.44 29.49
C SER A 199 -26.87 -11.33 29.45
N GLN A 200 -26.32 -10.67 28.42
CA GLN A 200 -24.90 -10.42 28.30
C GLN A 200 -24.41 -9.24 29.17
N CYS A 201 -25.28 -8.34 29.62
CA CYS A 201 -24.88 -7.17 30.42
C CYS A 201 -24.16 -7.59 31.71
N ALA A 202 -24.54 -8.72 32.31
CA ALA A 202 -23.90 -9.30 33.49
C ALA A 202 -22.42 -9.72 33.28
N LYS A 203 -21.94 -9.76 32.03
CA LYS A 203 -20.54 -10.07 31.70
C LYS A 203 -19.63 -8.84 31.71
N ILE A 204 -20.19 -7.63 31.81
CA ILE A 204 -19.41 -6.39 31.88
C ILE A 204 -18.74 -6.31 33.25
N PHE A 205 -17.46 -5.95 33.26
CA PHE A 205 -16.66 -5.95 34.48
C PHE A 205 -17.06 -4.85 35.48
N ASP A 206 -17.47 -3.69 34.97
CA ASP A 206 -17.83 -2.53 35.78
C ASP A 206 -19.34 -2.45 36.03
N SER A 207 -19.73 -2.36 37.31
CA SER A 207 -21.14 -2.30 37.74
C SER A 207 -21.93 -1.10 37.20
N VAL A 208 -21.27 0.04 36.97
CA VAL A 208 -21.92 1.23 36.38
C VAL A 208 -22.28 0.93 34.93
N SER A 209 -21.34 0.35 34.18
CA SER A 209 -21.52 -0.06 32.79
C SER A 209 -22.57 -1.17 32.62
N VAL A 210 -22.70 -2.09 33.59
CA VAL A 210 -23.82 -3.08 33.64
C VAL A 210 -25.16 -2.37 33.67
N THR A 211 -25.34 -1.42 34.58
CA THR A 211 -26.60 -0.67 34.73
C THR A 211 -26.92 0.10 33.45
N ILE A 212 -25.93 0.77 32.86
CA ILE A 212 -26.07 1.49 31.59
C ILE A 212 -26.49 0.52 30.46
N CYS A 213 -25.88 -0.67 30.40
CA CYS A 213 -26.22 -1.69 29.41
C CYS A 213 -27.68 -2.13 29.52
N GLU A 214 -28.15 -2.48 30.72
CA GLU A 214 -29.52 -2.94 30.96
C GLU A 214 -30.55 -1.87 30.56
N ASP A 215 -30.31 -0.62 30.96
CA ASP A 215 -31.17 0.53 30.62
C ASP A 215 -31.24 0.77 29.11
N LEU A 216 -30.12 0.65 28.40
CA LEU A 216 -30.06 0.86 26.95
C LEU A 216 -30.72 -0.29 26.18
N VAL A 217 -30.48 -1.55 26.57
CA VAL A 217 -31.14 -2.71 25.94
C VAL A 217 -32.66 -2.63 26.11
N ALA A 218 -33.15 -2.29 27.32
CA ALA A 218 -34.58 -2.17 27.58
C ALA A 218 -35.24 -1.11 26.66
N LYS A 219 -34.56 0.00 26.38
CA LYS A 219 -35.04 1.05 25.46
C LYS A 219 -35.11 0.54 24.02
N THR A 220 -34.11 -0.19 23.54
CA THR A 220 -34.07 -0.72 22.16
C THR A 220 -35.18 -1.72 21.87
N ILE A 221 -35.63 -2.51 22.86
CA ILE A 221 -36.72 -3.49 22.67
C ILE A 221 -38.10 -2.82 22.53
N THR A 222 -38.25 -1.59 23.04
CA THR A 222 -39.53 -0.88 23.04
C THR A 222 -39.82 -0.04 21.80
N THR A 223 -38.85 0.07 20.88
CA THR A 223 -38.94 0.83 19.61
C THR A 223 -39.10 -0.09 18.42
#